data_AF-A0A7C4MEE1-F1
#
_entry.id   AF-A0A7C4MEE1-F1
#
_cell.length_a   1.000
_cell.length_b   1.000
_cell.length_c   1.000
_cell.angle_alpha   90.00
_cell.angle_beta   90.00
_cell.angle_gamma   90.00
#
_symmetry.space_group_name_H-M   'P 1'
#
loop_
_entity.id
_entity.type
_entity.pdbx_description
1 polymer ?
#
loop_
_entity_poly.entity_id
_entity_poly.type
_entity_poly.pdbx_seq_one_letter_code
_entity_poly.pdbx_strand_id
1 'polypeptide(L)'
;MKAKTKGRKYTRKRNIAIAATITIMATIIIISALNQQTKKETNPPKEDPNKYFLFLNAEAQGQKLSGSTTALKIEYLQFNLIPVGGDAHDVVIFAEGMTNPNNYWYQEIKNGTTQSIAIQFGTPIRVIKQSDGTYLIEIEIYSRETWRDKHIFKMRIDEEIGNYVFLKEE
;
A
#
# COMPACT_ATOMS: atom_id res chain seq x y z
N MET A 1 -4.27 78.78 -34.21
CA MET A 1 -3.18 77.95 -33.65
C MET A 1 -3.67 77.20 -32.42
N LYS A 2 -4.19 75.96 -32.54
CA LYS A 2 -4.38 75.05 -31.38
C LYS A 2 -4.28 73.60 -31.87
N ALA A 3 -3.11 73.00 -31.70
CA ALA A 3 -2.89 71.58 -31.92
C ALA A 3 -2.47 70.91 -30.61
N LYS A 4 -2.92 69.66 -30.43
CA LYS A 4 -2.41 68.60 -29.55
C LYS A 4 -2.87 68.56 -28.08
N THR A 5 -4.01 67.91 -27.85
CA THR A 5 -4.35 67.25 -26.56
C THR A 5 -4.97 65.85 -26.73
N LYS A 6 -4.72 65.15 -27.85
CA LYS A 6 -5.25 63.77 -28.06
C LYS A 6 -4.26 62.64 -27.71
N GLY A 7 -2.95 62.89 -27.60
CA GLY A 7 -1.94 61.84 -27.38
C GLY A 7 -1.78 61.33 -25.94
N ARG A 8 -2.09 62.16 -24.93
CA ARG A 8 -1.82 61.84 -23.49
C ARG A 8 -2.79 60.84 -22.87
N LYS A 9 -4.03 60.75 -23.38
CA LYS A 9 -5.05 59.82 -22.87
C LYS A 9 -4.81 58.38 -23.34
N TYR A 10 -4.23 58.19 -24.52
CA TYR A 10 -4.00 56.87 -25.11
C TYR A 10 -2.83 56.13 -24.42
N THR A 11 -1.75 56.84 -24.10
CA THR A 11 -0.61 56.30 -23.33
C THR A 11 -0.98 55.94 -21.90
N ARG A 12 -1.84 56.73 -21.23
CA ARG A 12 -2.29 56.43 -19.86
C ARG A 12 -3.16 55.16 -19.81
N LYS A 13 -4.07 54.97 -20.78
CA LYS A 13 -4.89 53.75 -20.90
C LYS A 13 -4.04 52.52 -21.21
N ARG A 14 -3.03 52.64 -22.07
CA ARG A 14 -2.08 51.57 -22.38
C ARG A 14 -1.24 51.17 -21.17
N ASN A 15 -0.77 52.13 -20.38
CA ASN A 15 0.01 51.83 -19.17
C ASN A 15 -0.83 51.18 -18.07
N ILE A 16 -2.10 51.58 -17.93
CA ILE A 16 -3.06 50.92 -17.02
C ILE A 16 -3.33 49.49 -17.48
N ALA A 17 -3.52 49.28 -18.79
CA ALA A 17 -3.74 47.94 -19.35
C ALA A 17 -2.54 47.01 -19.12
N ILE A 18 -1.30 47.51 -19.29
CA ILE A 18 -0.07 46.76 -19.02
C ILE A 18 0.06 46.45 -17.52
N ALA A 19 -0.18 47.42 -16.64
CA ALA A 19 -0.14 47.20 -15.20
C ALA A 19 -1.18 46.15 -14.75
N ALA A 20 -2.39 46.20 -15.31
CA ALA A 20 -3.44 45.23 -15.04
C ALA A 20 -3.04 43.82 -15.51
N THR A 21 -2.44 43.68 -16.70
CA THR A 21 -2.00 42.37 -17.21
C THR A 21 -0.87 41.78 -16.36
N ILE A 22 0.11 42.59 -15.94
CA ILE A 22 1.18 42.14 -15.04
C ILE A 22 0.60 41.67 -13.70
N THR A 23 -0.36 42.40 -13.15
CA THR A 23 -1.00 42.06 -11.87
C THR A 23 -1.77 40.75 -11.97
N ILE A 24 -2.52 40.54 -13.06
CA ILE A 24 -3.26 39.29 -13.29
C ILE A 24 -2.29 38.11 -13.43
N MET A 25 -1.23 38.24 -14.21
CA MET A 25 -0.24 37.16 -14.36
C MET A 25 0.47 36.83 -13.05
N ALA A 26 0.86 37.84 -12.27
CA ALA A 26 1.45 37.64 -10.94
C ALA A 26 0.49 36.88 -10.01
N THR A 27 -0.79 37.21 -10.04
CA THR A 27 -1.82 36.54 -9.23
C THR A 27 -2.00 35.07 -9.63
N ILE A 28 -2.02 34.77 -10.93
CA ILE A 28 -2.12 33.39 -11.44
C ILE A 28 -0.89 32.57 -11.03
N ILE A 29 0.31 33.14 -11.09
CA ILE A 29 1.55 32.47 -10.66
C ILE A 29 1.50 32.17 -9.16
N ILE A 30 1.06 33.13 -8.34
CA ILE A 30 0.96 32.95 -6.89
C ILE A 30 -0.07 31.87 -6.53
N ILE A 31 -1.26 31.89 -7.14
CA ILE A 31 -2.30 30.87 -6.92
C ILE A 31 -1.79 29.48 -7.37
N SER A 32 -1.09 29.41 -8.51
CA SER A 32 -0.51 28.15 -9.00
C SER A 32 0.57 27.63 -8.05
N ALA A 33 1.43 28.50 -7.51
CA ALA A 33 2.46 28.13 -6.55
C ALA A 33 1.85 27.68 -5.21
N LEU A 34 0.81 28.35 -4.71
CA LEU A 34 0.09 27.96 -3.49
C LEU A 34 -0.62 26.61 -3.66
N ASN A 35 -1.25 26.37 -4.81
CA ASN A 35 -1.89 25.08 -5.13
C ASN A 35 -0.87 23.94 -5.32
N GLN A 36 0.39 24.24 -5.68
CA GLN A 36 1.46 23.25 -5.72
C GLN A 36 2.02 22.96 -4.31
N GLN A 37 2.08 23.96 -3.42
CA GLN A 37 2.57 23.77 -2.06
C GLN A 37 1.61 22.97 -1.17
N THR A 38 0.29 23.10 -1.37
CA THR A 38 -0.71 22.28 -0.64
C THR A 38 -0.74 20.81 -1.06
N LYS A 39 -0.06 20.44 -2.16
CA LYS A 39 0.09 19.05 -2.62
C LYS A 39 1.41 18.40 -2.22
N LYS A 40 2.12 18.94 -1.23
CA LYS A 40 3.10 18.11 -0.54
C LYS A 40 2.34 17.14 0.36
N GLU A 41 1.95 16.00 -0.22
CA GLU A 41 1.57 14.82 0.56
C GLU A 41 2.68 14.61 1.59
N THR A 42 2.38 14.98 2.83
CA THR A 42 3.29 14.76 3.93
C THR A 42 3.14 13.28 4.22
N ASN A 43 3.99 12.45 3.59
CA ASN A 43 3.97 11.01 3.86
C ASN A 43 4.05 10.85 5.38
N PRO A 44 3.08 10.17 6.01
CA PRO A 44 3.15 9.94 7.44
C PRO A 44 4.48 9.25 7.79
N PRO A 45 5.01 9.48 9.01
CA PRO A 45 6.22 8.79 9.45
C PRO A 45 6.00 7.28 9.28
N LYS A 46 6.92 6.64 8.56
CA LYS A 46 6.77 5.23 8.20
C LYS A 46 6.87 4.36 9.43
N GLU A 47 5.85 3.54 9.64
CA GLU A 47 5.81 2.59 10.74
C GLU A 47 6.32 1.20 10.33
N ASP A 48 6.71 0.42 11.33
CA ASP A 48 6.97 -1.01 11.17
C ASP A 48 5.63 -1.68 10.83
N PRO A 49 5.52 -2.40 9.70
CA PRO A 49 4.24 -3.02 9.35
C PRO A 49 3.75 -4.01 10.43
N ASN A 50 4.61 -4.52 11.33
CA ASN A 50 4.23 -5.52 12.35
C ASN A 50 3.45 -4.83 13.48
N LYS A 51 3.63 -3.52 13.60
CA LYS A 51 2.90 -2.67 14.54
C LYS A 51 1.69 -2.02 13.86
N TYR A 52 1.74 -1.88 12.54
CA TYR A 52 0.70 -1.21 11.77
C TYR A 52 -0.45 -2.15 11.40
N PHE A 53 -0.17 -3.43 11.19
CA PHE A 53 -1.15 -4.44 10.77
C PHE A 53 -1.27 -5.58 11.79
N LEU A 54 -2.50 -6.03 12.00
CA LEU A 54 -2.85 -7.22 12.75
C LEU A 54 -3.33 -8.32 11.79
N PHE A 55 -2.84 -9.54 11.97
CA PHE A 55 -3.13 -10.69 11.11
C PHE A 55 -3.93 -11.75 11.86
N LEU A 56 -5.21 -11.92 11.55
CA LEU A 56 -6.08 -12.84 12.28
C LEU A 56 -6.54 -14.01 11.41
N ASN A 57 -6.92 -15.10 12.06
CA ASN A 57 -7.59 -16.26 11.45
C ASN A 57 -6.87 -16.74 10.17
N ALA A 58 -5.55 -16.84 10.23
CA ALA A 58 -4.81 -17.41 9.13
C ALA A 58 -5.24 -18.87 8.97
N GLU A 59 -5.40 -19.35 7.74
CA GLU A 59 -5.52 -20.76 7.41
C GLU A 59 -4.75 -21.09 6.13
N ALA A 60 -4.16 -22.28 6.06
CA ALA A 60 -3.46 -22.74 4.86
C ALA A 60 -3.95 -24.12 4.44
N GLN A 61 -4.09 -24.32 3.13
CA GLN A 61 -4.43 -25.60 2.55
C GLN A 61 -3.24 -26.12 1.76
N GLY A 62 -2.91 -27.39 2.01
CA GLY A 62 -1.78 -28.04 1.39
C GLY A 62 -1.77 -29.54 1.58
N GLN A 63 -0.77 -30.17 0.98
CA GLN A 63 -0.60 -31.62 0.99
C GLN A 63 0.85 -31.98 1.33
N LYS A 64 1.04 -33.14 1.99
CA LYS A 64 2.37 -33.69 2.23
C LYS A 64 3.06 -33.96 0.90
N LEU A 65 4.32 -33.59 0.80
CA LEU A 65 5.13 -33.95 -0.35
C LEU A 65 5.33 -35.48 -0.35
N SER A 66 5.07 -36.13 -1.49
CA SER A 66 5.23 -37.59 -1.61
C SER A 66 6.61 -38.04 -1.14
N GLY A 67 6.64 -39.01 -0.21
CA GLY A 67 7.87 -39.51 0.40
C GLY A 67 8.51 -38.61 1.45
N SER A 68 7.87 -37.51 1.85
CA SER A 68 8.38 -36.62 2.90
C SER A 68 7.48 -36.63 4.15
N THR A 69 8.13 -36.68 5.31
CA THR A 69 7.48 -36.51 6.62
C THR A 69 7.59 -35.09 7.15
N THR A 70 8.37 -34.22 6.48
CA THR A 70 8.76 -32.90 6.98
C THR A 70 8.47 -31.77 6.00
N ALA A 71 7.99 -32.06 4.78
CA ALA A 71 7.69 -31.05 3.78
C ALA A 71 6.23 -31.08 3.35
N LEU A 72 5.63 -29.89 3.26
CA LEU A 72 4.31 -29.67 2.70
C LEU A 72 4.40 -28.85 1.42
N LYS A 73 3.43 -29.06 0.53
CA LYS A 73 3.12 -28.18 -0.60
C LYS A 73 1.86 -27.41 -0.24
N ILE A 74 1.96 -26.09 -0.14
CA ILE A 74 0.82 -25.22 0.15
C ILE A 74 0.31 -24.64 -1.16
N GLU A 75 -0.98 -24.77 -1.39
CA GLU A 75 -1.65 -24.37 -2.63
C GLU A 75 -2.51 -23.13 -2.42
N TYR A 76 -2.93 -22.90 -1.17
CA TYR A 76 -3.78 -21.80 -0.80
C TYR A 76 -3.48 -21.30 0.63
N LEU A 77 -3.57 -20.00 0.83
CA LEU A 77 -3.41 -19.31 2.10
C LEU A 77 -4.53 -18.27 2.23
N GLN A 78 -5.22 -18.23 3.35
CA GLN A 78 -6.15 -17.16 3.69
C GLN A 78 -5.83 -16.57 5.06
N PHE A 79 -6.15 -15.29 5.25
CA PHE A 79 -6.06 -14.61 6.54
C PHE A 79 -6.87 -13.31 6.51
N ASN A 80 -7.12 -12.75 7.67
CA ASN A 80 -7.72 -11.44 7.83
C ASN A 80 -6.63 -10.42 8.19
N LEU A 81 -6.64 -9.29 7.50
CA LEU A 81 -5.73 -8.17 7.73
C LEU A 81 -6.51 -6.98 8.30
N ILE A 82 -6.04 -6.42 9.42
CA ILE A 82 -6.65 -5.23 10.03
C ILE A 82 -5.54 -4.20 10.26
N PRO A 83 -5.58 -3.01 9.63
CA PRO A 83 -4.68 -1.93 9.99
C PRO A 83 -5.11 -1.34 11.34
N VAL A 84 -4.16 -1.17 12.25
CA VAL A 84 -4.37 -0.65 13.61
C VAL A 84 -3.64 0.68 13.86
N GLY A 85 -2.63 1.00 13.03
CA GLY A 85 -1.88 2.27 13.11
C GLY A 85 -2.55 3.45 12.40
N GLY A 86 -3.61 3.22 11.62
CA GLY A 86 -4.27 4.23 10.81
C GLY A 86 -4.89 3.65 9.54
N ASP A 87 -5.39 4.52 8.65
CA ASP A 87 -5.83 4.08 7.31
C ASP A 87 -4.59 3.65 6.50
N ALA A 88 -4.67 2.49 5.83
CA ALA A 88 -3.57 1.97 5.02
C ALA A 88 -3.85 2.25 3.53
N HIS A 89 -2.92 2.88 2.82
CA HIS A 89 -3.05 3.20 1.41
C HIS A 89 -2.05 2.44 0.55
N ASP A 90 -2.46 2.11 -0.67
CA ASP A 90 -1.66 1.40 -1.67
C ASP A 90 -1.04 0.11 -1.11
N VAL A 91 -1.85 -0.67 -0.39
CA VAL A 91 -1.42 -1.90 0.27
C VAL A 91 -1.11 -2.95 -0.79
N VAL A 92 0.08 -3.54 -0.76
CA VAL A 92 0.50 -4.64 -1.63
C VAL A 92 0.92 -5.82 -0.76
N ILE A 93 0.38 -6.99 -1.05
CA ILE A 93 0.76 -8.24 -0.40
C ILE A 93 1.50 -9.14 -1.40
N PHE A 94 2.64 -9.65 -0.97
CA PHE A 94 3.48 -10.56 -1.73
C PHE A 94 3.79 -11.81 -0.91
N ALA A 95 3.83 -12.95 -1.57
CA ALA A 95 4.23 -14.23 -1.01
C ALA A 95 5.01 -14.99 -2.07
N GLU A 96 5.93 -15.86 -1.63
CA GLU A 96 6.63 -16.76 -2.54
C GLU A 96 5.62 -17.61 -3.35
N GLY A 97 5.95 -18.00 -4.58
CA GLY A 97 5.06 -18.83 -5.41
C GLY A 97 3.83 -18.12 -6.00
N MET A 98 3.61 -16.84 -5.67
CA MET A 98 2.64 -16.00 -6.36
C MET A 98 3.09 -15.67 -7.79
N THR A 99 2.18 -15.78 -8.75
CA THR A 99 2.46 -15.47 -10.16
C THR A 99 2.38 -13.98 -10.47
N ASN A 100 1.54 -13.22 -9.75
CA ASN A 100 1.42 -11.77 -9.91
C ASN A 100 1.06 -11.08 -8.57
N PRO A 101 1.97 -10.26 -8.00
CA PRO A 101 1.73 -9.52 -6.76
C PRO A 101 0.59 -8.49 -6.89
N ASN A 102 0.35 -7.97 -8.10
CA ASN A 102 -0.69 -6.96 -8.34
C ASN A 102 -2.11 -7.49 -8.11
N ASN A 103 -2.29 -8.81 -7.98
CA ASN A 103 -3.58 -9.40 -7.65
C ASN A 103 -4.02 -9.08 -6.21
N TYR A 104 -3.09 -8.67 -5.35
CA TYR A 104 -3.32 -8.36 -3.94
C TYR A 104 -2.88 -6.94 -3.63
N TRP A 105 -3.33 -6.02 -4.50
CA TRP A 105 -3.22 -4.59 -4.30
C TRP A 105 -4.56 -4.01 -3.86
N TYR A 106 -4.54 -3.25 -2.77
CA TYR A 106 -5.69 -2.56 -2.22
C TYR A 106 -5.37 -1.07 -2.17
N GLN A 107 -6.19 -0.26 -2.86
CA GLN A 107 -5.99 1.19 -2.86
C GLN A 107 -6.06 1.77 -1.44
N GLU A 108 -6.98 1.27 -0.63
CA GLU A 108 -7.18 1.71 0.74
C GLU A 108 -7.79 0.59 1.60
N ILE A 109 -7.32 0.45 2.84
CA ILE A 109 -7.95 -0.35 3.90
C ILE A 109 -8.14 0.57 5.10
N LYS A 110 -9.39 0.75 5.55
CA LYS A 110 -9.72 1.67 6.64
C LYS A 110 -9.26 1.13 7.99
N ASN A 111 -8.79 2.03 8.86
CA ASN A 111 -8.37 1.70 10.22
C ASN A 111 -9.45 0.88 10.96
N GLY A 112 -9.05 -0.21 11.61
CA GLY A 112 -9.93 -1.08 12.37
C GLY A 112 -10.91 -1.91 11.53
N THR A 113 -10.85 -1.85 10.19
CA THR A 113 -11.67 -2.68 9.31
C THR A 113 -10.95 -3.95 8.90
N THR A 114 -11.71 -5.03 8.74
CA THR A 114 -11.16 -6.32 8.34
C THR A 114 -11.16 -6.46 6.83
N GLN A 115 -9.97 -6.68 6.27
CA GLN A 115 -9.78 -7.09 4.88
C GLN A 115 -9.43 -8.58 4.84
N SER A 116 -10.32 -9.40 4.27
CA SER A 116 -10.03 -10.81 4.05
C SER A 116 -9.14 -10.99 2.81
N ILE A 117 -8.07 -11.75 2.97
CA ILE A 117 -7.06 -12.04 1.95
C ILE A 117 -7.10 -13.54 1.66
N ALA A 118 -7.11 -13.89 0.38
CA ALA A 118 -7.19 -15.27 -0.11
C ALA A 118 -6.19 -15.48 -1.25
N ILE A 119 -5.01 -15.99 -0.93
CA ILE A 119 -3.91 -16.22 -1.86
C ILE A 119 -3.99 -17.62 -2.46
N GLN A 120 -4.25 -17.69 -3.76
CA GLN A 120 -4.11 -18.93 -4.53
C GLN A 120 -2.72 -18.95 -5.18
N PHE A 121 -1.89 -19.91 -4.80
CA PHE A 121 -0.56 -20.03 -5.37
C PHE A 121 -0.63 -20.70 -6.75
N GLY A 122 -0.23 -19.97 -7.79
CA GLY A 122 -0.15 -20.54 -9.15
C GLY A 122 0.92 -21.61 -9.26
N THR A 123 1.99 -21.50 -8.47
CA THR A 123 2.95 -22.57 -8.21
C THR A 123 2.95 -22.86 -6.71
N PRO A 124 2.58 -24.07 -6.25
CA PRO A 124 2.53 -24.38 -4.82
C PRO A 124 3.86 -24.10 -4.14
N ILE A 125 3.83 -23.45 -2.98
CA ILE A 125 5.04 -23.21 -2.19
C ILE A 125 5.40 -24.43 -1.38
N ARG A 126 6.72 -24.68 -1.24
CA ARG A 126 7.24 -25.76 -0.42
C ARG A 126 7.66 -25.22 0.93
N VAL A 127 7.07 -25.75 1.99
CA VAL A 127 7.45 -25.42 3.38
C VAL A 127 8.06 -26.62 4.07
N ILE A 128 9.06 -26.38 4.91
CA ILE A 128 9.79 -27.41 5.66
C ILE A 128 9.52 -27.21 7.15
N LYS A 129 9.22 -28.31 7.84
CA LYS A 129 9.02 -28.37 9.29
C LYS A 129 10.29 -27.91 10.01
N GLN A 130 10.17 -26.89 10.85
CA GLN A 130 11.22 -26.35 11.69
C GLN A 130 11.47 -27.27 12.90
N SER A 131 12.56 -27.02 13.64
CA SER A 131 12.92 -27.83 14.81
C SER A 131 11.92 -27.77 15.96
N ASP A 132 11.12 -26.72 16.03
CA ASP A 132 10.01 -26.55 16.98
C ASP A 132 8.70 -27.23 16.53
N GLY A 133 8.72 -27.88 15.36
CA GLY A 133 7.58 -28.56 14.77
C GLY A 133 6.66 -27.66 13.94
N THR A 134 6.99 -26.37 13.76
CA THR A 134 6.19 -25.41 13.00
C THR A 134 6.54 -25.41 11.51
N TYR A 135 5.71 -24.79 10.66
CA TYR A 135 5.98 -24.63 9.23
C TYR A 135 5.81 -23.16 8.84
N LEU A 136 6.91 -22.52 8.47
CA LEU A 136 6.95 -21.08 8.28
C LEU A 136 6.53 -20.68 6.85
N ILE A 137 5.64 -19.70 6.72
CA ILE A 137 5.19 -19.10 5.44
C ILE A 137 5.39 -17.59 5.51
N GLU A 138 6.32 -17.07 4.72
CA GLU A 138 6.61 -15.63 4.70
C GLU A 138 5.68 -14.89 3.73
N ILE A 139 5.10 -13.78 4.20
CA ILE A 139 4.28 -12.87 3.39
C ILE A 139 4.75 -11.42 3.56
N GLU A 140 5.26 -10.81 2.51
CA GLU A 140 5.66 -9.41 2.54
C GLU A 140 4.44 -8.51 2.36
N ILE A 141 4.27 -7.53 3.24
CA ILE A 141 3.26 -6.49 3.11
C ILE A 141 3.91 -5.12 3.03
N TYR A 142 3.40 -4.29 2.12
CA TYR A 142 3.80 -2.91 1.97
C TYR A 142 2.57 -2.02 1.92
N SER A 143 2.66 -0.82 2.48
CA SER A 143 1.70 0.27 2.31
C SER A 143 2.44 1.60 2.27
N ARG A 144 1.76 2.69 1.89
CA ARG A 144 2.36 4.03 1.89
C ARG A 144 2.83 4.46 3.28
N GLU A 145 2.10 4.03 4.31
CA GLU A 145 2.32 4.33 5.73
C GLU A 145 3.42 3.47 6.37
N THR A 146 3.87 2.42 5.69
CA THR A 146 4.87 1.49 6.23
C THR A 146 6.15 1.47 5.39
N TRP A 147 7.24 0.97 5.97
CA TRP A 147 8.42 0.63 5.18
C TRP A 147 8.10 -0.53 4.22
N ARG A 148 8.78 -0.57 3.05
CA ARG A 148 8.91 -1.82 2.30
C ARG A 148 9.86 -2.70 3.10
N ASP A 149 9.30 -3.42 4.06
CA ASP A 149 10.06 -4.38 4.83
C ASP A 149 9.38 -5.74 4.75
N LYS A 150 10.19 -6.79 4.78
CA LYS A 150 9.67 -8.15 4.71
C LYS A 150 8.90 -8.41 5.98
N HIS A 151 7.61 -8.66 5.84
CA HIS A 151 6.88 -9.33 6.89
C HIS A 151 7.17 -10.82 6.82
N ILE A 152 7.85 -11.29 7.85
CA ILE A 152 7.98 -12.71 8.06
C ILE A 152 6.80 -13.07 8.95
N PHE A 153 5.65 -13.29 8.34
CA PHE A 153 4.58 -13.98 9.03
C PHE A 153 5.12 -15.37 9.39
N LYS A 154 5.12 -15.69 10.69
CA LYS A 154 5.52 -17.02 11.15
C LYS A 154 4.26 -17.75 11.52
N MET A 155 4.06 -18.85 10.84
CA MET A 155 2.81 -19.56 10.89
C MET A 155 3.03 -20.89 11.59
N ARG A 156 2.22 -21.20 12.60
CA ARG A 156 2.23 -22.51 13.23
C ARG A 156 1.13 -23.35 12.59
N ILE A 157 1.55 -24.35 11.83
CA ILE A 157 0.70 -25.37 11.23
C ILE A 157 0.56 -26.50 12.25
N ASP A 158 -0.59 -26.57 12.94
CA ASP A 158 -0.93 -27.72 13.78
C ASP A 158 -1.58 -28.80 12.89
N GLU A 159 -0.96 -29.98 12.82
CA GLU A 159 -1.40 -31.09 11.96
C GLU A 159 -2.68 -31.75 12.51
N GLU A 160 -3.87 -31.18 12.25
CA GLU A 160 -5.15 -31.87 12.49
C GLU A 160 -5.94 -32.12 11.19
N ILE A 161 -6.00 -33.41 10.83
CA ILE A 161 -7.05 -34.10 10.07
C ILE A 161 -7.37 -33.55 8.67
N GLY A 162 -6.78 -34.19 7.65
CA GLY A 162 -7.32 -34.26 6.29
C GLY A 162 -7.33 -32.93 5.52
N ASN A 163 -6.38 -32.74 4.61
CA ASN A 163 -6.31 -31.64 3.62
C ASN A 163 -6.34 -30.19 4.15
N TYR A 164 -6.63 -29.94 5.42
CA TYR A 164 -6.77 -28.62 6.01
C TYR A 164 -5.82 -28.46 7.20
N VAL A 165 -5.22 -27.27 7.32
CA VAL A 165 -4.38 -26.90 8.44
C VAL A 165 -4.97 -25.65 9.08
N PHE A 166 -5.33 -25.77 10.36
CA PHE A 166 -5.81 -24.66 11.18
C PHE A 166 -4.63 -23.97 11.88
N LEU A 167 -4.65 -22.64 11.92
CA LEU A 167 -3.53 -21.85 12.42
C LEU A 167 -3.94 -21.01 13.62
N LYS A 168 -2.99 -20.83 14.53
CA LYS A 168 -3.10 -19.91 15.66
C LYS A 168 -1.90 -18.96 15.64
N GLU A 169 -2.16 -17.67 15.74
CA GLU A 169 -1.14 -16.64 15.96
C GLU A 169 -0.62 -16.77 17.41
N GLU A 170 0.71 -16.80 17.61
CA GLU A 170 1.37 -16.73 18.93
C GLU A 170 2.01 -15.36 19.13
#